data_AF-F2NMJ4-F1
#
_entry.id   AF-F2NMJ4-F1
#
_cell.length_a   1.000
_cell.length_b   1.000
_cell.length_c   1.000
_cell.angle_alpha   90.00
_cell.angle_beta   90.00
_cell.angle_gamma   90.00
#
_symmetry.space_group_name_H-M   'P 1'
#
loop_
_entity.id
_entity.type
_entity.pdbx_description
1 polymer ?
#
loop_
_entity_poly.entity_id
_entity_poly.type
_entity_poly.pdbx_seq_one_letter_code
_entity_poly.pdbx_strand_id
1 'polypeptide(L)'
;MQGVILAASAAMLGFATLWFTSANLWASLGIGLALAGLVLRWHQRLVRQGLPPNARERLAMRLAWRRGGRITVDELAQAGLNPHEARATLEALCARGLCRADGDGYRFYNDPTAR
;
A
#
# COMPACT_ATOMS: atom_id res chain seq x y z
N MET A 1 54.05 25.05 -31.08
CA MET A 1 53.40 23.73 -31.17
C MET A 1 52.92 23.19 -29.82
N GLN A 2 53.69 23.32 -28.73
CA GLN A 2 53.30 22.84 -27.39
C GLN A 2 51.98 23.42 -26.85
N GLY A 3 51.69 24.71 -27.05
CA GLY A 3 50.43 25.33 -26.60
C GLY A 3 49.18 24.77 -27.28
N VAL A 4 49.29 24.35 -28.55
CA VAL A 4 48.17 23.74 -29.30
C VAL A 4 47.88 22.33 -28.78
N ILE A 5 48.92 21.57 -28.43
CA ILE A 5 48.79 20.22 -27.89
C ILE A 5 48.15 20.27 -26.49
N LEU A 6 48.55 21.23 -25.64
CA LEU A 6 47.96 21.42 -24.31
C LEU A 6 46.49 21.87 -24.38
N ALA A 7 46.16 22.79 -25.29
CA ALA A 7 44.77 23.23 -25.49
C ALA A 7 43.87 22.10 -26.02
N ALA A 8 44.37 21.31 -26.99
CA ALA A 8 43.62 20.19 -27.56
C ALA A 8 43.38 19.07 -26.53
N SER A 9 44.39 18.75 -25.73
CA SER A 9 44.27 17.72 -24.69
C SER A 9 43.34 18.15 -23.56
N ALA A 10 43.38 19.42 -23.13
CA ALA A 10 42.41 19.96 -22.16
C ALA A 10 40.97 19.92 -22.68
N ALA A 11 40.74 20.26 -23.96
CA ALA A 11 39.43 20.20 -24.58
C ALA A 11 38.88 18.76 -24.67
N MET A 12 39.74 17.80 -25.04
CA MET A 12 39.36 16.38 -25.08
C MET A 12 39.03 15.82 -23.69
N LEU A 13 39.80 16.18 -22.66
CA LEU A 13 39.52 15.78 -21.27
C LEU A 13 38.20 16.36 -20.75
N GLY A 14 37.92 17.64 -21.03
CA GLY A 14 36.65 18.27 -20.69
C GLY A 14 35.46 17.61 -21.40
N PHE A 15 35.60 17.32 -22.70
CA PHE A 15 34.57 16.64 -23.47
C PHE A 15 34.32 15.21 -22.97
N ALA A 16 35.38 14.45 -22.69
CA ALA A 16 35.27 13.09 -22.16
C ALA A 16 34.57 13.07 -20.79
N THR A 17 34.92 13.98 -19.88
CA THR A 17 34.27 14.07 -18.55
C THR A 17 32.82 14.49 -18.63
N LEU A 18 32.46 15.44 -19.51
CA LEU A 18 31.07 15.83 -19.77
C LEU A 18 30.27 14.69 -20.40
N TRP A 19 30.82 14.00 -21.40
CA TRP A 19 30.16 12.88 -22.07
C TRP A 19 29.95 11.69 -21.13
N PHE A 20 30.96 11.31 -20.35
CA PHE A 20 30.84 10.21 -19.39
C PHE A 20 29.92 10.54 -18.21
N THR A 21 29.96 11.79 -17.72
CA THR A 21 29.08 12.24 -16.62
C THR A 21 27.63 12.35 -17.08
N SER A 22 27.38 12.91 -18.26
CA SER A 22 26.03 13.02 -18.81
C SER A 22 25.44 11.65 -19.17
N ALA A 23 26.22 10.75 -19.78
CA ALA A 23 25.78 9.40 -20.07
C ALA A 23 25.41 8.62 -18.78
N ASN A 24 26.25 8.71 -17.75
CA ASN A 24 25.96 8.08 -16.46
C ASN A 24 24.77 8.75 -15.73
N LEU A 25 24.59 10.06 -15.89
CA LEU A 25 23.43 10.77 -15.36
C LEU A 25 22.14 10.28 -16.02
N TRP A 26 22.09 10.20 -17.35
CA TRP A 26 20.91 9.67 -18.06
C TRP A 26 20.65 8.19 -17.76
N ALA A 27 21.70 7.38 -17.64
CA ALA A 27 21.58 5.98 -17.26
C ALA A 27 20.98 5.82 -15.85
N SER A 28 21.50 6.56 -14.87
CA SER A 28 20.98 6.53 -13.49
C SER A 28 19.55 7.07 -13.39
N LEU A 29 19.22 8.14 -14.12
CA LEU A 29 17.85 8.67 -14.22
C LEU A 29 16.89 7.65 -14.84
N GLY A 30 17.33 6.98 -15.91
CA GLY A 30 16.55 5.93 -16.58
C GLY A 30 16.29 4.74 -15.66
N ILE A 31 17.30 4.26 -14.93
CA ILE A 31 17.16 3.19 -13.95
C ILE A 31 16.24 3.64 -12.80
N GLY A 32 16.41 4.87 -12.31
CA GLY A 32 15.57 5.44 -11.26
C GLY A 32 14.10 5.52 -11.67
N LEU A 33 13.82 6.02 -12.88
CA LEU A 33 12.47 6.09 -13.45
C LEU A 33 11.87 4.69 -13.67
N ALA A 34 12.66 3.74 -14.18
CA ALA A 34 12.20 2.37 -14.38
C ALA A 34 11.82 1.70 -13.06
N LEU A 35 12.65 1.85 -12.02
CA LEU A 35 12.35 1.33 -10.67
C LEU A 35 11.14 2.03 -10.06
N ALA A 36 11.06 3.36 -10.15
CA ALA A 36 9.91 4.12 -9.66
C ALA A 36 8.60 3.67 -10.34
N GLY A 37 8.62 3.49 -11.67
CA GLY A 37 7.50 2.97 -12.44
C GLY A 37 7.10 1.55 -12.02
N LEU A 38 8.08 0.68 -11.77
CA LEU A 38 7.83 -0.69 -11.31
C LEU A 38 7.20 -0.72 -9.91
N VAL A 39 7.72 0.09 -8.98
CA VAL A 39 7.18 0.24 -7.62
C VAL A 39 5.76 0.80 -7.66
N LEU A 40 5.51 1.84 -8.44
CA LEU A 40 4.17 2.41 -8.61
C LEU A 40 3.19 1.38 -9.18
N ARG A 41 3.61 0.60 -10.17
CA ARG A 41 2.77 -0.46 -10.75
C ARG A 41 2.45 -1.56 -9.73
N TRP A 42 3.42 -1.95 -8.92
CA TRP A 42 3.23 -2.93 -7.84
C TRP A 42 2.30 -2.40 -6.76
N HIS A 43 2.48 -1.15 -6.32
CA HIS A 43 1.61 -0.49 -5.35
C HIS A 43 0.18 -0.36 -5.86
N GLN A 44 -0.01 0.09 -7.10
CA GLN A 44 -1.34 0.14 -7.72
C GLN A 44 -2.00 -1.23 -7.80
N ARG A 45 -1.22 -2.29 -8.08
CA ARG A 45 -1.75 -3.65 -8.08
C ARG A 45 -2.21 -4.10 -6.69
N LEU A 46 -1.45 -3.79 -5.65
CA LEU A 46 -1.83 -4.06 -4.26
C LEU A 46 -3.09 -3.29 -3.85
N VAL A 47 -3.15 -2.00 -4.15
CA VAL A 47 -4.32 -1.16 -3.85
C VAL A 47 -5.56 -1.67 -4.58
N ARG A 48 -5.44 -2.09 -5.85
CA ARG A 48 -6.56 -2.66 -6.62
C ARG A 48 -7.01 -4.03 -6.13
N GLN A 49 -6.11 -4.82 -5.55
CA GLN A 49 -6.45 -6.13 -4.98
C GLN A 49 -7.21 -6.03 -3.65
N GLY A 50 -7.21 -4.84 -3.02
CA GLY A 50 -7.93 -4.59 -1.77
C GLY A 50 -7.35 -5.35 -0.59
N LEU A 51 -8.02 -5.24 0.56
CA LEU A 51 -7.62 -5.98 1.76
C LEU A 51 -8.01 -7.46 1.63
N PRO A 52 -7.08 -8.41 1.86
CA PRO A 52 -7.41 -9.82 1.81
C PRO A 52 -8.49 -10.17 2.86
N PRO A 53 -9.32 -11.22 2.64
CA PRO A 53 -10.44 -11.56 3.52
C PRO A 53 -10.03 -11.67 5.00
N ASN A 54 -8.92 -12.36 5.27
CA ASN A 54 -8.38 -12.55 6.62
C ASN A 54 -7.93 -11.24 7.29
N ALA A 55 -7.53 -10.23 6.52
CA ALA A 55 -7.19 -8.92 7.07
C ALA A 55 -8.44 -8.10 7.37
N ARG A 56 -9.49 -8.22 6.54
CA ARG A 56 -10.80 -7.58 6.78
C ARG A 56 -11.44 -8.12 8.06
N GLU A 57 -11.42 -9.43 8.27
CA GLU A 57 -11.92 -10.06 9.49
C GLU A 57 -11.17 -9.57 10.74
N ARG A 58 -9.83 -9.53 10.69
CA ARG A 58 -9.01 -9.02 11.80
C ARG A 58 -9.28 -7.54 12.10
N LEU A 59 -9.48 -6.73 11.07
CA LEU A 59 -9.82 -5.33 11.22
C LEU A 59 -11.19 -5.18 11.90
N ALA A 60 -12.19 -5.96 11.46
CA ALA A 60 -13.52 -5.98 12.07
C ALA A 60 -13.48 -6.38 13.54
N MET A 61 -12.76 -7.45 13.89
CA MET A 61 -12.59 -7.89 15.28
C MET A 61 -11.87 -6.83 16.13
N ARG A 62 -10.79 -6.22 15.60
CA ARG A 62 -10.03 -5.18 16.31
C ARG A 62 -10.88 -3.94 16.58
N LEU A 63 -11.69 -3.52 15.61
CA LEU A 63 -12.63 -2.41 15.77
C LEU A 63 -13.74 -2.76 16.76
N ALA A 64 -14.31 -3.96 16.65
CA ALA A 64 -15.32 -4.43 17.59
C ALA A 64 -14.80 -4.39 19.03
N TRP A 65 -13.58 -4.88 19.31
CA TRP A 65 -12.98 -4.78 20.63
C TRP A 65 -12.73 -3.34 21.09
N ARG A 66 -12.30 -2.44 20.18
CA ARG A 66 -12.11 -1.03 20.52
C ARG A 66 -13.42 -0.29 20.85
N ARG A 67 -14.53 -0.70 20.24
CA ARG A 67 -15.86 -0.08 20.39
C ARG A 67 -16.75 -0.75 21.44
N GLY A 68 -16.22 -1.72 22.20
CA GLY A 68 -16.98 -2.40 23.26
C GLY A 68 -17.87 -3.55 22.78
N GLY A 69 -17.52 -4.20 21.67
CA GLY A 69 -18.15 -5.42 21.18
C GLY A 69 -19.29 -5.20 20.18
N ARG A 70 -19.58 -3.96 19.77
CA ARG A 70 -20.56 -3.65 18.71
C ARG A 70 -19.91 -2.84 17.59
N ILE A 71 -20.26 -3.14 16.35
CA ILE A 71 -19.78 -2.41 15.18
C ILE A 71 -20.85 -2.34 14.10
N THR A 72 -20.91 -1.22 13.38
CA THR A 72 -21.81 -1.05 12.21
C THR A 72 -21.04 -1.14 10.89
N VAL A 73 -21.77 -1.28 9.78
CA VAL A 73 -21.17 -1.28 8.43
C VAL A 73 -20.45 0.05 8.15
N ASP A 74 -21.05 1.17 8.55
CA ASP A 74 -20.48 2.51 8.34
C ASP A 74 -19.18 2.71 9.12
N GLU A 75 -19.09 2.19 10.35
CA GLU A 75 -17.88 2.26 11.15
C GLU A 75 -16.73 1.47 10.51
N LEU A 76 -17.04 0.31 9.94
CA LEU A 76 -16.05 -0.48 9.21
C LEU A 76 -15.65 0.21 7.89
N ALA A 77 -16.59 0.89 7.23
CA ALA A 77 -16.31 1.65 6.01
C ALA A 77 -15.43 2.88 6.29
N GLN A 78 -15.68 3.60 7.40
CA GLN A 78 -14.83 4.71 7.86
C GLN A 78 -13.39 4.26 8.17
N ALA A 79 -13.19 2.99 8.51
CA ALA A 79 -11.86 2.41 8.72
C ALA A 79 -11.10 2.09 7.40
N GLY A 80 -11.66 2.45 6.25
CA GLY A 80 -11.01 2.31 4.93
C GLY A 80 -11.48 1.10 4.13
N LEU A 81 -12.57 0.43 4.54
CA LEU A 81 -13.18 -0.64 3.75
C LEU A 81 -14.27 -0.10 2.82
N ASN A 82 -14.43 -0.72 1.66
CA ASN A 82 -15.59 -0.43 0.81
C ASN A 82 -16.88 -0.88 1.55
N PRO A 83 -17.97 -0.10 1.58
CA PRO A 83 -19.24 -0.48 2.23
C PRO A 83 -19.76 -1.87 1.84
N HIS A 84 -19.59 -2.26 0.57
CA HIS A 84 -19.99 -3.58 0.09
C HIS A 84 -19.12 -4.70 0.69
N GLU A 85 -17.81 -4.50 0.76
CA GLU A 85 -16.88 -5.44 1.39
C GLU A 85 -17.10 -5.51 2.90
N ALA A 86 -17.44 -4.38 3.54
CA ALA A 86 -17.71 -4.31 4.96
C ALA A 86 -18.93 -5.15 5.33
N ARG A 87 -20.03 -4.98 4.60
CA ARG A 87 -21.24 -5.77 4.77
C ARG A 87 -20.98 -7.26 4.55
N ALA A 88 -20.33 -7.62 3.44
CA ALA A 88 -19.99 -9.02 3.16
C ALA A 88 -19.10 -9.65 4.24
N THR A 89 -18.15 -8.89 4.80
CA THR A 89 -17.27 -9.37 5.88
C THR A 89 -18.06 -9.63 7.16
N LEU A 90 -18.95 -8.71 7.54
CA LEU A 90 -19.78 -8.85 8.75
C LEU A 90 -20.80 -9.99 8.61
N GLU A 91 -21.43 -10.13 7.45
CA GLU A 91 -22.32 -11.25 7.13
C GLU A 91 -21.57 -12.60 7.18
N ALA A 92 -20.35 -12.67 6.63
CA ALA A 92 -19.52 -13.87 6.71
C ALA A 92 -19.12 -14.23 8.16
N LEU A 93 -18.79 -13.23 8.99
CA LEU A 93 -18.47 -13.45 10.39
C LEU A 93 -19.68 -13.96 11.18
N CYS A 94 -20.88 -13.48 10.85
CA CYS A 94 -22.12 -13.91 11.50
C CYS A 94 -22.55 -15.30 11.04
N ALA A 95 -22.35 -15.63 9.76
CA ALA A 95 -22.54 -17.00 9.26
C ALA A 95 -21.63 -18.01 9.97
N ARG A 96 -20.46 -17.57 10.44
CA ARG A 96 -19.51 -18.38 11.22
C ARG A 96 -19.80 -18.37 12.73
N GLY A 97 -20.86 -17.69 13.18
CA GLY A 97 -21.27 -17.61 14.59
C GLY A 97 -20.39 -16.70 15.46
N LEU A 98 -19.52 -15.88 14.88
CA LEU A 98 -18.62 -14.98 15.61
C LEU A 98 -19.29 -13.64 15.97
N CYS A 99 -20.36 -13.28 15.27
CA CYS A 99 -21.20 -12.14 15.58
C CYS A 99 -22.69 -12.50 15.53
N ARG A 100 -23.51 -11.69 16.17
CA ARG A 100 -24.97 -11.67 16.01
C ARG A 100 -25.41 -10.30 15.47
N ALA A 101 -26.33 -10.30 14.51
CA ALA A 101 -26.99 -9.08 14.07
C ALA A 101 -27.87 -8.53 15.21
N ASP A 102 -27.64 -7.27 15.59
CA ASP A 102 -28.29 -6.54 16.68
C ASP A 102 -28.83 -5.22 16.12
N GLY A 103 -30.03 -5.28 15.53
CA GLY A 103 -30.66 -4.16 14.81
C GLY A 103 -29.78 -3.66 13.65
N ASP A 104 -29.37 -2.39 13.73
CA ASP A 104 -28.51 -1.73 12.73
C ASP A 104 -27.00 -2.06 12.85
N GLY A 105 -26.61 -2.90 13.80
CA GLY A 105 -25.21 -3.24 14.03
C GLY A 105 -24.96 -4.73 14.24
N TYR A 106 -23.69 -5.09 14.37
CA TYR A 106 -23.23 -6.44 14.63
C TYR A 106 -22.55 -6.48 16.00
N ARG A 107 -23.03 -7.36 16.87
CA ARG A 107 -22.47 -7.58 18.20
C ARG A 107 -21.55 -8.80 18.15
N PHE A 108 -20.29 -8.60 18.50
CA PHE A 108 -19.30 -9.65 18.72
C PHE A 108 -19.43 -10.11 20.17
N TYR A 109 -19.67 -11.39 20.38
CA TYR A 109 -19.75 -11.96 21.72
C TYR A 109 -18.37 -11.88 22.36
N ASN A 110 -18.23 -11.02 23.36
CA ASN A 110 -17.34 -11.29 24.47
C ASN A 110 -18.24 -11.93 25.52
N ASP A 111 -18.37 -13.26 25.49
CA ASP A 111 -19.08 -13.98 26.54
C ASP A 111 -18.05 -14.45 27.58
N PRO A 112 -17.83 -13.73 28.70
CA PRO A 112 -17.01 -14.22 29.79
C PRO A 112 -17.71 -15.34 30.59
N THR A 113 -18.97 -15.68 30.27
CA THR A 113 -19.78 -16.66 31.01
C THR A 113 -19.96 -18.01 30.30
N ALA A 114 -19.25 -18.25 29.19
CA ALA A 114 -19.10 -19.59 28.63
C ALA A 114 -18.03 -20.40 29.39
N ARG A 115 -18.29 -20.71 30.67
CA ARG A 115 -17.58 -21.74 31.44
C ARG A 115 -18.54 -22.42 32.41
#